data_AF-A0A7C6MVQ9-F1
#
_entry.id   AF-A0A7C6MVQ9-F1
#
_cell.length_a   1.000
_cell.length_b   1.000
_cell.length_c   1.000
_cell.angle_alpha   90.00
_cell.angle_beta   90.00
_cell.angle_gamma   90.00
#
_symmetry.space_group_name_H-M   'P 1'
#
loop_
_entity.id
_entity.type
_entity.pdbx_description
1 polymer ?
#
loop_
_entity_poly.entity_id
_entity_poly.type
_entity_poly.pdbx_seq_one_letter_code
_entity_poly.pdbx_strand_id
1 'polypeptide(L)'
;MVVGVFGGPLVDRTNMKTIMIFADLGAGLCTLALYALLQNGTLQIWHIYLLNIFNSIFSGLQAPANSAVVSTIVPDEFYVKASGLQSFSDGVVQVLAPVFATAMLGVLGIKTVIMVDFLTMLFACSSLAIFVTIPATTLKNSSGKIRGYFKDLSEGFAVIKSSSLLIRLMLFITFINLVAGVTYLNLLSPLILARTANDARALALVNGSVGLGSIVGALFIVFNSSTKGKLD
;
A
#
# COMPACT_ATOMS: atom_id res chain seq x y z
N MET A 1 10.45 2.40 0.04
CA MET A 1 11.52 1.70 -0.71
C MET A 1 12.63 1.15 0.17
N VAL A 2 13.27 1.94 1.04
CA VAL A 2 14.32 1.44 1.98
C VAL A 2 13.78 0.32 2.87
N VAL A 3 12.59 0.51 3.45
CA VAL A 3 11.94 -0.48 4.31
C VAL A 3 11.55 -1.76 3.57
N GLY A 4 11.29 -1.71 2.26
CA GLY A 4 10.99 -2.91 1.47
C GLY A 4 12.20 -3.84 1.29
N VAL A 5 13.40 -3.27 1.12
CA VAL A 5 14.66 -4.04 0.99
C VAL A 5 15.00 -4.75 2.29
N PHE A 6 14.79 -4.09 3.43
CA PHE A 6 15.03 -4.69 4.74
C PHE A 6 13.84 -5.54 5.23
N GLY A 7 12.64 -5.24 4.74
CA GLY A 7 11.38 -5.87 5.14
C GLY A 7 11.16 -7.22 4.48
N GLY A 8 11.65 -7.48 3.26
CA GLY A 8 11.47 -8.77 2.57
C GLY A 8 11.92 -9.98 3.41
N PRO A 9 13.19 -10.06 3.83
CA PRO A 9 13.66 -11.18 4.65
C PRO A 9 13.02 -11.24 6.05
N LEU A 10 12.48 -10.12 6.54
CA LEU A 10 11.72 -10.07 7.79
C LEU A 10 10.32 -10.65 7.61
N VAL A 11 9.65 -10.34 6.49
CA VAL A 11 8.34 -10.89 6.10
C VAL A 11 8.43 -12.39 5.84
N ASP A 12 9.54 -12.87 5.29
CA ASP A 12 9.77 -14.30 5.06
C ASP A 12 9.97 -15.12 6.34
N ARG A 13 10.36 -14.47 7.45
CA ARG A 13 10.71 -15.13 8.73
C ARG A 13 9.71 -14.92 9.86
N THR A 14 8.87 -13.90 9.74
CA THR A 14 7.89 -13.53 10.77
C THR A 14 6.49 -13.86 10.29
N ASN A 15 5.57 -14.11 11.21
CA ASN A 15 4.17 -14.28 10.84
C ASN A 15 3.67 -12.99 10.15
N MET A 16 3.31 -13.11 8.86
CA MET A 16 2.87 -11.99 8.02
C MET A 16 1.70 -11.24 8.68
N LYS A 17 0.82 -11.96 9.38
CA LYS A 17 -0.28 -11.39 10.17
C LYS A 17 0.21 -10.42 11.23
N THR A 18 1.27 -10.80 11.94
CA THR A 18 1.86 -9.97 13.01
C THR A 18 2.49 -8.71 12.45
N ILE A 19 3.15 -8.78 11.29
CA ILE A 19 3.73 -7.60 10.64
C ILE A 19 2.62 -6.63 10.22
N MET A 20 1.55 -7.13 9.59
CA MET A 20 0.42 -6.30 9.17
C MET A 20 -0.25 -5.61 10.36
N ILE A 21 -0.54 -6.36 11.43
CA ILE A 21 -1.13 -5.79 12.66
C ILE A 21 -0.19 -4.75 13.28
N PHE A 22 1.13 -5.01 13.32
CA PHE A 22 2.08 -4.05 13.89
C PHE A 22 2.20 -2.78 13.06
N ALA A 23 2.17 -2.91 11.73
CA ALA A 23 2.17 -1.78 10.81
C ALA A 23 0.89 -0.93 11.00
N ASP A 24 -0.28 -1.56 11.06
CA ASP A 24 -1.52 -0.86 11.28
C ASP A 24 -1.55 -0.20 12.66
N LEU A 25 -1.19 -0.90 13.74
CA LEU A 25 -1.10 -0.32 15.08
C LEU A 25 -0.14 0.87 15.14
N GLY A 26 1.00 0.79 14.46
CA GLY A 26 1.96 1.88 14.34
C GLY A 26 1.38 3.11 13.63
N ALA A 27 0.64 2.88 12.54
CA ALA A 27 -0.08 3.96 11.84
C ALA A 27 -1.15 4.60 12.74
N GLY A 28 -1.90 3.80 13.51
CA GLY A 28 -2.96 4.32 14.39
C GLY A 28 -2.42 5.08 15.57
N LEU A 29 -1.28 4.67 16.12
CA LEU A 29 -0.56 5.44 17.13
C LEU A 29 -0.14 6.80 16.58
N CYS A 30 0.29 6.87 15.31
CA CYS A 30 0.61 8.14 14.68
C CYS A 30 -0.64 9.02 14.51
N THR A 31 -1.77 8.44 14.08
CA THR A 31 -3.05 9.17 13.96
C THR A 31 -3.55 9.67 15.32
N LEU A 32 -3.42 8.87 16.38
CA LEU A 32 -3.80 9.24 17.74
C LEU A 32 -2.91 10.33 18.32
N ALA A 33 -1.58 10.26 18.07
CA ALA A 33 -0.65 11.32 18.43
C ALA A 33 -0.99 12.63 17.72
N LEU A 34 -1.32 12.57 16.42
CA LEU A 34 -1.77 13.73 15.64
C LEU A 34 -3.04 14.34 16.23
N TYR A 35 -4.03 13.52 16.58
CA TYR A 35 -5.28 13.95 17.20
C TYR A 35 -5.04 14.64 18.56
N ALA A 36 -4.19 14.07 19.41
CA ALA A 36 -3.86 14.65 20.72
C ALA A 36 -3.17 16.01 20.60
N LEU A 37 -2.19 16.13 19.68
CA LEU A 37 -1.51 17.40 19.38
C LEU A 37 -2.49 18.45 18.84
N LEU A 38 -3.45 18.03 18.02
CA LEU A 38 -4.47 18.91 17.47
C LEU A 38 -5.46 19.39 18.54
N GLN A 39 -5.85 18.54 19.50
CA GLN A 39 -6.72 18.93 20.62
C GLN A 39 -6.04 19.92 21.57
N ASN A 40 -4.75 19.71 21.84
CA ASN A 40 -3.97 20.59 22.72
C ASN A 40 -3.58 21.92 22.06
N GLY A 41 -3.85 22.11 20.76
CA GLY A 41 -3.48 23.31 20.02
C GLY A 41 -1.96 23.48 19.81
N THR A 42 -1.15 22.48 20.15
CA THR A 42 0.31 22.48 20.03
C THR A 42 0.80 21.86 18.72
N LEU A 43 -0.10 21.65 17.76
CA LEU A 43 0.24 21.05 16.48
C LEU A 43 1.13 22.01 15.68
N GLN A 44 2.30 21.51 15.28
CA GLN A 44 3.27 22.23 14.47
C GLN A 44 3.58 21.39 13.24
N ILE A 45 4.03 22.05 12.17
CA ILE A 45 4.33 21.40 10.88
C ILE A 45 5.40 20.30 11.05
N TRP A 46 6.38 20.50 11.92
CA TRP A 46 7.41 19.49 12.21
C TRP A 46 6.86 18.19 12.82
N HIS A 47 5.79 18.28 13.63
CA HIS A 47 5.11 17.08 14.14
C HIS A 47 4.50 16.27 13.01
N ILE A 48 3.91 16.93 12.01
CA ILE A 48 3.31 16.28 10.84
C ILE A 48 4.39 15.54 10.02
N TYR A 49 5.56 16.14 9.85
CA TYR A 49 6.67 15.49 9.15
C TYR A 49 7.18 14.26 9.89
N LEU A 50 7.41 14.35 11.21
CA LEU A 50 7.85 13.21 12.01
C LEU A 50 6.84 12.07 11.96
N LEU A 51 5.56 12.36 12.17
CA LEU A 51 4.49 11.37 12.11
C LEU A 51 4.37 10.74 10.72
N ASN A 52 4.55 11.51 9.65
CA ASN A 52 4.57 10.96 8.28
C ASN A 52 5.77 10.05 8.03
N ILE A 53 6.94 10.36 8.59
CA ILE A 53 8.11 9.48 8.49
C ILE A 53 7.82 8.14 9.16
N PHE A 54 7.28 8.16 10.39
CA PHE A 54 6.90 6.92 11.09
C PHE A 54 5.83 6.15 10.31
N ASN A 55 4.77 6.82 9.86
CA ASN A 55 3.72 6.21 9.06
C ASN A 55 4.28 5.59 7.76
N SER A 56 5.22 6.26 7.09
CA SER A 56 5.89 5.74 5.89
C SER A 56 6.72 4.48 6.16
N ILE A 57 7.29 4.35 7.37
CA ILE A 57 8.02 3.14 7.77
C ILE A 57 7.05 1.97 7.92
N PHE A 58 5.92 2.19 8.62
CA PHE A 58 4.91 1.15 8.84
C PHE A 58 4.23 0.73 7.54
N SER A 59 3.75 1.67 6.73
CA SER A 59 3.13 1.38 5.43
C SER A 59 4.10 0.73 4.44
N GLY A 60 5.40 1.05 4.55
CA GLY A 60 6.45 0.41 3.75
C GLY A 60 6.61 -1.09 3.96
N LEU A 61 6.20 -1.62 5.13
CA LEU A 61 6.17 -3.06 5.42
C LEU A 61 4.87 -3.73 4.95
N GLN A 62 3.80 -2.96 4.79
CA GLN A 62 2.48 -3.48 4.49
C GLN A 62 2.34 -3.97 3.05
N ALA A 63 2.93 -3.26 2.08
CA ALA A 63 2.92 -3.65 0.68
C ALA A 63 3.56 -5.04 0.41
N PRO A 64 4.80 -5.34 0.86
CA PRO A 64 5.39 -6.67 0.66
C PRO A 64 4.66 -7.76 1.46
N ALA A 65 4.18 -7.46 2.67
CA ALA A 65 3.38 -8.40 3.45
C ALA A 65 2.07 -8.77 2.71
N ASN A 66 1.36 -7.77 2.17
CA ASN A 66 0.11 -8.00 1.44
C ASN A 66 0.34 -8.85 0.19
N SER A 67 1.38 -8.55 -0.58
CA SER A 67 1.73 -9.35 -1.77
C SER A 67 2.05 -10.81 -1.43
N ALA A 68 2.75 -11.07 -0.32
CA ALA A 68 3.09 -12.42 0.11
C ALA A 68 1.88 -13.19 0.69
N VAL A 69 0.96 -12.48 1.34
CA VAL A 69 -0.28 -13.08 1.86
C VAL A 69 -1.21 -13.47 0.73
N VAL A 70 -1.41 -12.59 -0.25
CA VAL A 70 -2.20 -12.90 -1.45
C VAL A 70 -1.59 -14.10 -2.18
N SER A 71 -0.26 -14.18 -2.29
CA SER A 71 0.42 -15.31 -2.93
C SER A 71 0.27 -16.64 -2.20
N THR A 72 0.03 -16.60 -0.89
CA THR A 72 -0.06 -17.81 -0.05
C THR A 72 -1.50 -18.29 0.08
N ILE A 73 -2.48 -17.39 0.06
CA ILE A 73 -3.90 -17.70 0.27
C ILE A 73 -4.64 -17.96 -1.04
N VAL A 74 -4.25 -17.29 -2.13
CA VAL A 74 -4.93 -17.38 -3.42
C VAL A 74 -4.28 -18.46 -4.28
N PRO A 75 -5.02 -19.48 -4.75
CA PRO A 75 -4.51 -20.43 -5.72
C PRO A 75 -4.10 -19.74 -7.03
N ASP A 76 -3.08 -20.27 -7.71
CA ASP A 76 -2.51 -19.69 -8.94
C ASP A 76 -3.56 -19.39 -10.03
N GLU A 77 -4.60 -20.22 -10.12
CA GLU A 77 -5.71 -20.08 -11.06
C GLU A 77 -6.53 -18.79 -10.82
N PHE A 78 -6.63 -18.35 -9.56
CA PHE A 78 -7.41 -17.17 -9.15
C PHE A 78 -6.57 -15.91 -8.98
N TYR A 79 -5.25 -15.98 -9.23
CA TYR A 79 -4.32 -14.88 -9.00
C TYR A 79 -4.68 -13.62 -9.80
N VAL A 80 -5.05 -13.80 -11.07
CA VAL A 80 -5.49 -12.71 -11.96
C VAL A 80 -6.79 -12.09 -11.44
N LYS A 81 -7.72 -12.92 -10.94
CA LYS A 81 -9.01 -12.46 -10.41
C LYS A 81 -8.83 -11.71 -9.09
N ALA A 82 -7.96 -12.19 -8.21
CA ALA A 82 -7.61 -11.52 -6.95
C ALA A 82 -6.92 -10.18 -7.20
N SER A 83 -5.96 -10.14 -8.12
CA SER A 83 -5.32 -8.88 -8.54
C SER A 83 -6.33 -7.89 -9.14
N GLY A 84 -7.28 -8.37 -9.94
CA GLY A 84 -8.36 -7.54 -10.48
C GLY A 84 -9.24 -6.95 -9.39
N LEU A 85 -9.62 -7.75 -8.37
CA LEU A 85 -10.42 -7.25 -7.25
C LEU A 85 -9.66 -6.24 -6.38
N GLN A 86 -8.34 -6.40 -6.23
CA GLN A 86 -7.50 -5.42 -5.56
C GLN A 86 -7.48 -4.10 -6.34
N SER A 87 -7.24 -4.14 -7.66
CA SER A 87 -7.26 -2.93 -8.51
C SER A 87 -8.63 -2.24 -8.52
N PHE A 88 -9.71 -3.02 -8.49
CA PHE A 88 -11.07 -2.48 -8.34
C PHE A 88 -11.20 -1.73 -7.00
N SER A 89 -10.78 -2.34 -5.90
CA SER A 89 -10.83 -1.74 -4.56
C SER A 89 -10.00 -0.46 -4.51
N ASP A 90 -8.79 -0.47 -5.08
CA ASP A 90 -7.92 0.71 -5.14
C ASP A 90 -8.56 1.83 -5.97
N GLY A 91 -9.17 1.50 -7.11
CA GLY A 91 -9.89 2.46 -7.95
C GLY A 91 -11.09 3.08 -7.23
N VAL A 92 -11.86 2.28 -6.48
CA VAL A 92 -12.97 2.77 -5.66
C VAL A 92 -12.49 3.71 -4.57
N VAL A 93 -11.42 3.34 -3.84
CA VAL A 93 -10.82 4.19 -2.81
C VAL A 93 -10.29 5.49 -3.41
N GLN A 94 -9.63 5.44 -4.56
CA GLN A 94 -9.08 6.62 -5.25
C GLN A 94 -10.15 7.66 -5.60
N VAL A 95 -11.36 7.22 -5.95
CA VAL A 95 -12.48 8.11 -6.28
C VAL A 95 -13.26 8.54 -5.04
N LEU A 96 -13.65 7.59 -4.20
CA LEU A 96 -14.57 7.85 -3.09
C LEU A 96 -13.87 8.51 -1.89
N ALA A 97 -12.64 8.12 -1.55
CA ALA A 97 -11.98 8.61 -0.36
C ALA A 97 -11.80 10.15 -0.37
N PRO A 98 -11.33 10.80 -1.46
CA PRO A 98 -11.25 12.26 -1.50
C PRO A 98 -12.61 12.95 -1.39
N VAL A 99 -13.67 12.37 -1.98
CA VAL A 99 -15.03 12.93 -1.94
C VAL A 99 -15.56 12.91 -0.51
N PHE A 100 -15.48 11.76 0.16
CA PHE A 100 -15.91 11.63 1.56
C PHE A 100 -15.04 12.49 2.49
N ALA A 101 -13.72 12.48 2.33
CA ALA A 101 -12.81 13.25 3.16
C ALA A 101 -13.07 14.77 3.03
N THR A 102 -13.26 15.27 1.82
CA THR A 102 -13.54 16.70 1.57
C THR A 102 -14.91 17.11 2.11
N ALA A 103 -15.93 16.28 1.91
CA ALA A 103 -17.27 16.53 2.44
C ALA A 103 -17.28 16.55 3.97
N MET A 104 -16.62 15.58 4.62
CA MET A 104 -16.50 15.53 6.07
C MET A 104 -15.68 16.70 6.61
N LEU A 105 -14.58 17.06 5.96
CA LEU A 105 -13.76 18.20 6.38
C LEU A 105 -14.57 19.51 6.31
N GLY A 106 -15.36 19.71 5.27
CA GLY A 106 -16.17 20.91 5.08
C GLY A 106 -17.31 21.07 6.10
N VAL A 107 -17.92 19.97 6.55
CA VAL A 107 -19.09 20.01 7.44
C VAL A 107 -18.73 19.76 8.91
N LEU A 108 -17.84 18.80 9.17
CA LEU A 108 -17.54 18.28 10.51
C LEU A 108 -16.14 18.67 11.01
N GLY A 109 -15.33 19.31 10.17
CA GLY A 109 -13.98 19.76 10.48
C GLY A 109 -12.94 18.63 10.59
N ILE A 110 -11.68 19.03 10.68
CA ILE A 110 -10.51 18.13 10.65
C ILE A 110 -10.47 17.15 11.84
N LYS A 111 -11.01 17.52 13.02
CA LYS A 111 -11.02 16.67 14.21
C LYS A 111 -11.85 15.40 13.99
N THR A 112 -13.01 15.54 13.34
CA THR A 112 -13.91 14.42 13.05
C THR A 112 -13.32 13.51 11.99
N VAL A 113 -12.67 14.07 10.97
CA VAL A 113 -11.97 13.30 9.92
C VAL A 113 -10.90 12.40 10.52
N ILE A 114 -10.04 12.95 11.39
CA ILE A 114 -8.98 12.17 12.04
C ILE A 114 -9.56 11.07 12.96
N MET A 115 -10.66 11.36 13.66
CA MET A 115 -11.30 10.37 14.53
C MET A 115 -11.94 9.22 13.75
N VAL A 116 -12.53 9.52 12.59
CA VAL A 116 -13.08 8.50 11.69
C VAL A 116 -11.98 7.66 11.06
N ASP A 117 -10.88 8.27 10.62
CA ASP A 117 -9.68 7.55 10.15
C ASP A 117 -9.14 6.58 11.20
N PHE A 118 -9.07 7.01 12.46
CA PHE A 118 -8.65 6.13 13.56
C PHE A 118 -9.63 4.95 13.77
N LEU A 119 -10.94 5.19 13.71
CA LEU A 119 -11.96 4.15 13.89
C LEU A 119 -11.96 3.14 12.73
N THR A 120 -11.82 3.60 11.48
CA THR A 120 -11.73 2.70 10.32
C THR A 120 -10.47 1.85 10.39
N MET A 121 -9.35 2.41 10.85
CA MET A 121 -8.11 1.67 11.03
C MET A 121 -8.21 0.62 12.16
N LEU A 122 -8.87 0.93 13.27
CA LEU A 122 -9.19 -0.04 14.32
C LEU A 122 -10.09 -1.18 13.82
N PHE A 123 -11.08 -0.84 12.99
CA PHE A 123 -11.94 -1.82 12.35
C PHE A 123 -11.15 -2.74 11.41
N ALA A 124 -10.23 -2.19 10.61
CA ALA A 124 -9.33 -2.95 9.75
C ALA A 124 -8.40 -3.88 10.54
N CYS A 125 -7.77 -3.38 11.61
CA CYS A 125 -6.97 -4.21 12.53
C CYS A 125 -7.78 -5.38 13.10
N SER A 126 -9.00 -5.08 13.57
CA SER A 126 -9.86 -6.07 14.22
C SER A 126 -10.37 -7.11 13.22
N SER A 127 -10.76 -6.69 12.03
CA SER A 127 -11.21 -7.60 10.98
C SER A 127 -10.08 -8.51 10.51
N LEU A 128 -8.86 -7.98 10.36
CA LEU A 128 -7.68 -8.77 10.01
C LEU A 128 -7.30 -9.73 11.14
N ALA A 129 -7.39 -9.30 12.40
CA ALA A 129 -7.13 -10.13 13.56
C ALA A 129 -8.13 -11.31 13.67
N ILE A 130 -9.41 -11.08 13.39
CA ILE A 130 -10.49 -12.05 13.59
C ILE A 130 -10.72 -12.94 12.37
N PHE A 131 -10.83 -12.36 11.17
CA PHE A 131 -11.30 -13.08 9.98
C PHE A 131 -10.17 -13.68 9.14
N VAL A 132 -8.95 -13.12 9.19
CA VAL A 132 -7.85 -13.60 8.35
C VAL A 132 -7.02 -14.62 9.11
N THR A 133 -7.20 -15.90 8.77
CA THR A 133 -6.31 -16.98 9.23
C THR A 133 -5.25 -17.21 8.16
N ILE A 134 -4.06 -16.65 8.37
CA ILE A 134 -2.91 -16.92 7.51
C ILE A 134 -2.30 -18.24 8.00
N PRO A 135 -2.24 -19.30 7.18
CA PRO A 135 -1.60 -20.55 7.57
C PRO A 135 -0.13 -20.26 7.93
N ALA A 136 0.32 -20.73 9.09
CA ALA A 136 1.70 -20.50 9.59
C ALA A 136 2.78 -21.26 8.79
N THR A 137 2.44 -21.84 7.64
CA THR A 137 3.26 -22.79 6.88
C THR A 137 4.50 -22.18 6.23
N THR A 138 4.68 -20.86 6.27
CA THR A 138 5.84 -20.15 5.71
C THR A 138 7.01 -19.96 6.67
N LEU A 139 6.98 -20.51 7.90
CA LEU A 139 8.17 -20.60 8.75
C LEU A 139 9.14 -21.64 8.16
N LYS A 140 9.81 -21.30 7.05
CA LYS A 140 10.86 -22.13 6.46
C LYS A 140 12.07 -22.13 7.40
N ASN A 141 12.12 -23.11 8.31
CA ASN A 141 13.28 -23.60 9.09
C ASN A 141 14.43 -22.60 9.36
N SER A 142 14.13 -21.35 9.74
CA SER A 142 15.15 -20.35 10.05
C SER A 142 15.41 -20.35 11.54
N SER A 143 15.95 -21.47 12.03
CA SER A 143 16.63 -21.53 13.32
C SER A 143 17.94 -20.72 13.23
N GLY A 144 17.89 -19.40 13.41
CA GLY A 144 19.12 -18.62 13.35
C GLY A 144 18.93 -17.12 13.52
N LYS A 145 19.45 -16.63 14.65
CA LYS A 145 19.74 -15.24 15.07
C LYS A 145 19.95 -14.23 13.92
N ILE A 146 19.83 -12.93 14.23
CA ILE A 146 20.16 -11.74 13.41
C ILE A 146 21.42 -11.92 12.51
N ARG A 147 22.38 -12.73 12.92
CA ARG A 147 23.60 -13.09 12.16
C ARG A 147 23.32 -13.78 10.80
N GLY A 148 22.19 -14.46 10.61
CA GLY A 148 21.79 -15.06 9.33
C GLY A 148 21.12 -14.09 8.37
N TYR A 149 20.56 -12.98 8.86
CA TYR A 149 19.82 -12.00 8.06
C TYR A 149 20.67 -11.34 6.98
N PHE A 150 21.87 -10.87 7.34
CA PHE A 150 22.79 -10.25 6.38
C PHE A 150 23.37 -11.25 5.39
N LYS A 151 23.47 -12.53 5.78
CA LYS A 151 23.95 -13.61 4.90
C LYS A 151 22.91 -13.94 3.83
N ASP A 152 21.64 -14.07 4.21
CA ASP A 152 20.54 -14.30 3.26
C ASP A 152 20.36 -13.11 2.31
N LEU A 153 20.48 -11.88 2.82
CA LEU A 153 20.48 -10.66 1.99
C LEU A 153 21.63 -10.68 0.97
N SER A 154 22.83 -11.09 1.39
CA SER A 154 23.99 -11.24 0.52
C SER A 154 23.78 -12.34 -0.53
N GLU A 155 23.21 -13.49 -0.14
CA GLU A 155 22.90 -14.59 -1.06
C GLU A 155 21.83 -14.18 -2.09
N GLY A 156 20.77 -13.49 -1.65
CA GLY A 156 19.76 -12.92 -2.55
C GLY A 156 20.34 -11.93 -3.55
N PHE A 157 21.22 -11.03 -3.09
CA PHE A 157 21.96 -10.12 -3.97
C PHE A 157 22.87 -10.85 -4.96
N ALA A 158 23.53 -11.94 -4.53
CA ALA A 158 24.38 -12.75 -5.39
C ALA A 158 23.57 -13.45 -6.50
N VAL A 159 22.39 -13.97 -6.17
CA VAL A 159 21.47 -14.60 -7.14
C VAL A 159 20.99 -13.57 -8.16
N ILE A 160 20.55 -12.39 -7.71
CA ILE A 160 20.17 -11.29 -8.61
C ILE A 160 21.34 -10.94 -9.53
N LYS A 161 22.55 -10.80 -8.98
CA LYS A 161 23.75 -10.45 -9.74
C LYS A 161 24.14 -11.52 -10.78
N SER A 162 23.87 -12.80 -10.50
CA SER A 162 24.18 -13.90 -11.42
C SER A 162 23.22 -14.01 -12.61
N SER A 163 21.99 -13.50 -12.51
CA SER A 163 20.99 -13.60 -13.57
C SER A 163 20.84 -12.28 -14.33
N SER A 164 21.39 -12.23 -15.54
CA SER A 164 21.28 -11.04 -16.42
C SER A 164 19.83 -10.74 -16.82
N LEU A 165 18.92 -11.72 -16.77
CA LEU A 165 17.50 -11.53 -17.02
C LEU A 165 16.82 -10.81 -15.85
N LEU A 166 17.09 -11.22 -14.61
CA LEU A 166 16.50 -10.59 -13.42
C LEU A 166 16.95 -9.13 -13.30
N ILE A 167 18.25 -8.84 -13.53
CA ILE A 167 18.74 -7.46 -13.52
C ILE A 167 18.03 -6.62 -14.59
N ARG A 168 17.86 -7.14 -15.80
CA ARG A 168 17.15 -6.43 -16.89
C ARG A 168 15.69 -6.17 -16.54
N LEU A 169 15.00 -7.14 -15.97
CA LEU A 169 13.61 -6.96 -15.52
C LEU A 169 13.51 -5.96 -14.36
N MET A 170 14.42 -6.03 -13.38
CA MET A 170 14.45 -5.08 -12.27
C MET A 170 14.73 -3.65 -12.75
N LEU A 171 15.69 -3.46 -13.66
CA LEU A 171 15.97 -2.16 -14.26
C LEU A 171 14.79 -1.63 -15.07
N PHE A 172 14.14 -2.50 -15.84
CA PHE A 172 12.96 -2.14 -16.62
C PHE A 172 11.80 -1.71 -15.73
N ILE A 173 11.47 -2.50 -14.71
CA ILE A 173 10.41 -2.17 -13.73
C ILE A 173 10.78 -0.91 -12.95
N THR A 174 12.05 -0.74 -12.57
CA THR A 174 12.54 0.46 -11.88
C THR A 174 12.36 1.69 -12.76
N PHE A 175 12.70 1.59 -14.06
CA PHE A 175 12.54 2.68 -15.00
C PHE A 175 11.07 3.06 -15.20
N ILE A 176 10.19 2.07 -15.37
CA ILE A 176 8.74 2.31 -15.46
C ILE A 176 8.23 3.01 -14.19
N ASN A 177 8.61 2.51 -13.00
CA ASN A 177 8.19 3.10 -11.74
C ASN A 177 8.78 4.52 -11.54
N LEU A 178 10.00 4.77 -12.00
CA LEU A 178 10.62 6.10 -11.94
C LEU A 178 9.86 7.08 -12.82
N VAL A 179 9.61 6.72 -14.09
CA VAL A 179 8.87 7.58 -15.03
C VAL A 179 7.46 7.82 -14.51
N ALA A 180 6.76 6.76 -14.07
CA ALA A 180 5.41 6.88 -13.51
C ALA A 180 5.40 7.73 -12.22
N GLY A 181 6.33 7.52 -11.30
CA GLY A 181 6.39 8.26 -10.03
C GLY A 181 6.70 9.74 -10.21
N VAL A 182 7.58 10.09 -11.15
CA VAL A 182 7.89 11.49 -11.46
C VAL A 182 6.71 12.16 -12.15
N THR A 183 6.16 11.52 -13.19
CA THR A 183 5.11 12.13 -14.02
C THR A 183 3.75 12.15 -13.32
N TYR A 184 3.28 11.01 -12.82
CA TYR A 184 1.93 10.85 -12.29
C TYR A 184 1.79 11.34 -10.85
N LEU A 185 2.68 10.91 -9.95
CA LEU A 185 2.52 11.21 -8.51
C LEU A 185 2.96 12.63 -8.13
N ASN A 186 3.94 13.21 -8.82
CA ASN A 186 4.53 14.50 -8.44
C ASN A 186 4.25 15.65 -9.42
N LEU A 187 4.33 15.43 -10.73
CA LEU A 187 4.19 16.51 -11.71
C LEU A 187 2.75 16.78 -12.17
N LEU A 188 1.92 15.74 -12.31
CA LEU A 188 0.61 15.87 -12.96
C LEU A 188 -0.28 16.90 -12.25
N SER A 189 -0.39 16.80 -10.93
CA SER A 189 -1.20 17.69 -10.09
C SER A 189 -0.80 19.18 -10.22
N PRO A 190 0.46 19.58 -9.97
CA PRO A 190 0.88 20.97 -10.13
C PRO A 190 0.85 21.44 -11.59
N LEU A 191 1.07 20.56 -12.57
CA LEU A 191 1.01 20.93 -13.99
C LEU A 191 -0.42 21.25 -14.43
N ILE A 192 -1.40 20.46 -14.01
CA ILE A 192 -2.83 20.74 -14.23
C ILE A 192 -3.18 22.07 -13.57
N LEU A 193 -2.85 22.25 -12.28
CA LEU A 193 -3.14 23.50 -11.58
C LEU A 193 -2.47 24.71 -12.25
N ALA A 194 -1.21 24.60 -12.66
CA ALA A 194 -0.50 25.69 -13.34
C ALA A 194 -1.07 26.02 -14.73
N ARG A 195 -1.62 25.04 -15.45
CA ARG A 195 -2.19 25.22 -16.80
C ARG A 195 -3.66 25.59 -16.80
N THR A 196 -4.37 25.36 -15.70
CA THR A 196 -5.81 25.64 -15.56
C THR A 196 -6.10 26.77 -14.57
N ALA A 197 -5.14 27.67 -14.33
CA ALA A 197 -5.27 28.81 -13.41
C ALA A 197 -5.74 28.39 -11.99
N ASN A 198 -5.19 27.28 -11.49
CA ASN A 198 -5.48 26.69 -10.19
C ASN A 198 -6.92 26.14 -10.03
N ASP A 199 -7.56 25.72 -11.14
CA ASP A 199 -8.88 25.10 -11.11
C ASP A 199 -8.86 23.69 -10.49
N ALA A 200 -9.36 23.59 -9.26
CA ALA A 200 -9.51 22.33 -8.53
C ALA A 200 -10.46 21.33 -9.23
N ARG A 201 -11.41 21.82 -10.06
CA ARG A 201 -12.36 20.95 -10.77
C ARG A 201 -11.67 20.15 -11.86
N ALA A 202 -10.73 20.76 -12.59
CA ALA A 202 -9.95 20.07 -13.61
C ALA A 202 -9.09 18.94 -13.01
N LEU A 203 -8.47 19.20 -11.87
CA LEU A 203 -7.69 18.19 -11.14
C LEU A 203 -8.58 17.04 -10.63
N ALA A 204 -9.77 17.36 -10.10
CA ALA A 204 -10.75 16.36 -9.69
C ALA A 204 -11.26 15.51 -10.88
N LEU A 205 -11.52 16.13 -12.04
CA LEU A 205 -11.98 15.43 -13.25
C LEU A 205 -10.95 14.43 -13.79
N VAL A 206 -9.67 14.84 -13.81
CA VAL A 206 -8.58 13.98 -14.28
C VAL A 206 -8.38 12.79 -13.34
N ASN A 207 -8.29 13.04 -12.04
CA ASN A 207 -8.15 11.96 -11.05
C ASN A 207 -9.36 11.03 -11.02
N GLY A 208 -10.57 11.58 -11.16
CA GLY A 208 -11.81 10.79 -11.27
C GLY A 208 -11.83 9.92 -12.53
N SER A 209 -11.34 10.42 -13.66
CA SER A 209 -11.23 9.63 -14.89
C SER A 209 -10.25 8.47 -14.76
N VAL A 210 -9.12 8.67 -14.07
CA VAL A 210 -8.16 7.60 -13.80
C VAL A 210 -8.78 6.53 -12.89
N GLY A 211 -9.44 6.94 -11.82
CA GLY A 211 -10.14 6.02 -10.92
C GLY A 211 -11.23 5.21 -11.64
N LEU A 212 -12.06 5.87 -12.48
CA LEU A 212 -13.05 5.21 -13.32
C LEU A 212 -12.42 4.22 -14.30
N GLY A 213 -11.31 4.61 -14.95
CA GLY A 213 -10.57 3.71 -15.84
C GLY A 213 -10.05 2.47 -15.13
N SER A 214 -9.52 2.63 -13.90
CA SER A 214 -9.08 1.52 -13.06
C SER A 214 -10.23 0.58 -12.72
N ILE A 215 -11.38 1.12 -12.32
CA ILE A 215 -12.59 0.33 -11.99
C ILE A 215 -13.08 -0.46 -13.21
N VAL A 216 -13.22 0.18 -14.37
CA VAL A 216 -13.70 -0.46 -15.60
C VAL A 216 -12.72 -1.55 -16.07
N GLY A 217 -11.42 -1.25 -16.07
CA GLY A 217 -10.38 -2.22 -16.43
C GLY A 217 -10.33 -3.41 -15.48
N ALA A 218 -10.45 -3.17 -14.17
CA ALA A 218 -10.48 -4.20 -13.15
C ALA A 218 -11.72 -5.10 -13.30
N LEU A 219 -12.90 -4.54 -13.53
CA LEU A 219 -14.13 -5.30 -13.79
C LEU A 219 -13.96 -6.18 -15.04
N PHE A 220 -13.42 -5.63 -16.12
CA PHE A 220 -13.16 -6.41 -17.34
C PHE A 220 -12.25 -7.61 -17.07
N ILE A 221 -11.18 -7.43 -16.29
CA ILE A 221 -10.28 -8.53 -15.89
C ILE A 221 -11.02 -9.55 -15.02
N VAL A 222 -11.82 -9.12 -14.04
CA VAL A 222 -12.55 -10.02 -13.14
C VAL A 222 -13.60 -10.85 -13.89
N PHE A 223 -14.31 -10.27 -14.86
CA PHE A 223 -15.29 -11.00 -15.66
C PHE A 223 -14.64 -11.96 -16.67
N ASN A 224 -13.52 -11.57 -17.27
CA ASN A 224 -12.90 -12.31 -18.36
C ASN A 224 -11.81 -13.31 -17.90
N SER A 225 -11.34 -13.21 -16.65
CA SER A 225 -10.44 -14.20 -16.04
C SER A 225 -11.14 -15.52 -15.68
N SER A 226 -12.48 -15.51 -15.56
CA SER A 226 -13.27 -16.74 -15.33
C SER A 226 -13.27 -17.70 -16.54
N THR A 227 -12.84 -17.26 -17.72
CA THR A 227 -12.94 -18.00 -18.98
C THR A 227 -11.68 -18.77 -19.36
N LYS A 228 -10.57 -18.66 -18.62
CA LYS A 228 -9.29 -19.31 -18.95
C LYS A 228 -8.93 -20.56 -18.13
N GLY A 229 -9.75 -20.98 -17.17
CA GLY A 229 -9.58 -22.25 -16.44
C GLY A 229 -10.04 -23.50 -17.21
N LYS A 230 -10.00 -23.50 -18.55
CA LYS A 230 -10.42 -24.62 -19.42
C LYS A 230 -9.42 -24.89 -20.55
N LEU A 231 -8.14 -24.67 -20.30
CA LEU A 231 -7.07 -25.04 -21.24
C LEU A 231 -6.07 -25.93 -20.51
N ASP A 232 -6.56 -27.09 -20.08
CA ASP A 232 -5.81 -28.35 -19.98
C ASP A 232 -6.46 -29.37 -20.92
#